data_AF-A0A1Z5LC96-F1
#
_entry.id   AF-A0A1Z5LC96-F1
#
_cell.length_a   1.000
_cell.length_b   1.000
_cell.length_c   1.000
_cell.angle_alpha   90.00
_cell.angle_beta   90.00
_cell.angle_gamma   90.00
#
_symmetry.space_group_name_H-M   'P 1'
#
loop_
_entity.id
_entity.type
_entity.pdbx_description
1 polymer ?
#
loop_
_entity_poly.entity_id
_entity_poly.type
_entity_poly.pdbx_seq_one_letter_code
_entity_poly.pdbx_strand_id
1 'polypeptide(L)'
;MVKKEDVGKSRAHCSRTYAQDLNPMVTVVTEEGRVAEKSEDYFRDFDIVCCTETTTIEELVRVNVICRDIGVKFFCGHVWGFHGYFFTDLIEHTYTQELGLPPPKKSEILGPSAAKKAKVSEDTSVVVKKSLTFVPLSRALQVKAGKQGTGLDKQTSPMFLWLHVLLRFHEQKKTAPTSSDKEALLKLRDEVAKDLDVDSCKKVLDICASVACPASEGR
;
A
#
# COMPACT_ATOMS: atom_id res chain seq x y z
N MET A 1 22.96 2.85 -6.75
CA MET A 1 22.57 3.93 -5.84
C MET A 1 22.90 5.24 -6.53
N VAL A 2 21.97 6.20 -6.53
CA VAL A 2 22.13 7.48 -7.24
C VAL A 2 23.13 8.37 -6.49
N LYS A 3 24.06 8.99 -7.22
CA LYS A 3 25.13 9.84 -6.66
C LYS A 3 24.86 11.33 -6.89
N LYS A 4 25.63 12.20 -6.23
CA LYS A 4 25.55 13.66 -6.43
C LYS A 4 25.86 14.08 -7.87
N GLU A 5 26.76 13.39 -8.54
CA GLU A 5 27.07 13.63 -9.96
C GLU A 5 25.96 13.21 -10.94
N ASP A 6 24.89 12.55 -10.45
CA ASP A 6 23.77 12.06 -11.26
C ASP A 6 22.58 13.02 -11.27
N VAL A 7 22.70 14.19 -10.65
CA VAL A 7 21.68 15.24 -10.71
C VAL A 7 21.39 15.59 -12.17
N GLY A 8 20.10 15.59 -12.52
CA GLY A 8 19.62 15.82 -13.89
C GLY A 8 19.57 14.57 -14.78
N LYS A 9 20.08 13.41 -14.33
CA LYS A 9 19.97 12.14 -15.05
C LYS A 9 18.77 11.33 -14.56
N SER A 10 18.35 10.36 -15.37
CA SER A 10 17.26 9.44 -15.02
C SER A 10 17.59 8.62 -13.77
N ARG A 11 16.72 8.69 -12.74
CA ARG A 11 16.83 7.92 -11.49
C ARG A 11 16.92 6.41 -11.75
N ALA A 12 16.15 5.92 -12.73
CA ALA A 12 16.12 4.51 -13.10
C ALA A 12 17.48 4.08 -13.67
N HIS A 13 17.99 4.78 -14.67
CA HIS A 13 19.29 4.47 -15.29
C HIS A 13 20.45 4.51 -14.29
N CYS A 14 20.50 5.54 -13.43
CA CYS A 14 21.55 5.67 -12.42
C CYS A 14 21.49 4.57 -11.34
N SER A 15 20.31 3.98 -11.10
CA SER A 15 20.13 2.93 -10.10
C SER A 15 20.37 1.51 -10.64
N ARG A 16 20.29 1.32 -11.96
CA ARG A 16 20.30 0.00 -12.61
C ARG A 16 21.47 -0.89 -12.22
N THR A 17 22.70 -0.42 -12.39
CA THR A 17 23.91 -1.24 -12.15
C THR A 17 23.92 -1.77 -10.73
N TYR A 18 23.68 -0.89 -9.76
CA TYR A 18 23.63 -1.27 -8.36
C TYR A 18 22.50 -2.26 -8.05
N ALA A 19 21.31 -2.07 -8.64
CA ALA A 19 20.19 -3.00 -8.45
C ALA A 19 20.51 -4.38 -9.04
N GLN A 20 21.21 -4.42 -10.19
CA GLN A 20 21.66 -5.65 -10.83
C GLN A 20 22.71 -6.40 -9.99
N ASP A 21 23.61 -5.66 -9.33
CA ASP A 21 24.67 -6.24 -8.49
C ASP A 21 24.15 -6.96 -7.24
N LEU A 22 22.92 -6.64 -6.78
CA LEU A 22 22.30 -7.30 -5.62
C LEU A 22 22.01 -8.79 -5.89
N ASN A 23 21.66 -9.13 -7.12
CA ASN A 23 21.40 -10.51 -7.52
C ASN A 23 21.60 -10.70 -9.04
N PRO A 24 22.75 -11.25 -9.48
CA PRO A 24 23.03 -11.49 -10.90
C PRO A 24 22.05 -12.44 -11.60
N MET A 25 21.28 -13.24 -10.85
CA MET A 25 20.27 -14.15 -11.44
C MET A 25 18.99 -13.42 -11.85
N VAL A 26 18.80 -12.16 -11.45
CA VAL A 26 17.64 -11.34 -11.80
C VAL A 26 18.05 -10.34 -12.86
N THR A 27 17.39 -10.31 -14.01
CA THR A 27 17.66 -9.30 -15.05
C THR A 27 16.97 -7.98 -14.71
N VAL A 28 17.75 -6.91 -14.53
CA VAL A 28 17.24 -5.56 -14.23
C VAL A 28 17.25 -4.69 -15.49
N VAL A 29 16.06 -4.30 -15.93
CA VAL A 29 15.82 -3.41 -17.07
C VAL A 29 15.32 -2.06 -16.57
N THR A 30 15.66 -1.00 -17.30
CA THR A 30 15.18 0.37 -17.05
C THR A 30 14.49 0.88 -18.29
N GLU A 31 13.37 1.55 -18.09
CA GLU A 31 12.54 2.09 -19.16
C GLU A 31 12.35 3.59 -18.95
N GLU A 32 12.34 4.35 -20.06
CA GLU A 32 12.08 5.79 -20.05
C GLU A 32 10.61 6.12 -20.31
N GLY A 33 10.22 7.35 -19.98
CA GLY A 33 8.87 7.86 -20.20
C GLY A 33 7.93 7.67 -19.01
N ARG A 34 6.71 8.22 -19.14
CA ARG A 34 5.70 8.18 -18.07
C ARG A 34 4.96 6.85 -18.11
N VAL A 35 4.82 6.20 -16.95
CA VAL A 35 4.06 4.93 -16.83
C VAL A 35 2.61 5.07 -17.32
N ALA A 36 2.01 6.24 -17.09
CA ALA A 36 0.64 6.55 -17.52
C ALA A 36 0.47 6.67 -19.04
N GLU A 37 1.56 6.77 -19.81
CA GLU A 37 1.53 6.85 -21.27
C GLU A 37 1.80 5.49 -21.92
N LYS A 38 2.22 4.49 -21.15
CA LYS A 38 2.47 3.14 -21.66
C LYS A 38 1.15 2.47 -22.09
N SER A 39 1.24 1.67 -23.16
CA SER A 39 0.14 0.90 -23.72
C SER A 39 -0.18 -0.31 -22.86
N GLU A 40 -1.36 -0.90 -23.09
CA GLU A 40 -1.73 -2.18 -22.49
C GLU A 40 -0.71 -3.28 -22.79
N ASP A 41 -0.19 -3.35 -24.02
CA ASP A 41 0.80 -4.35 -24.43
C ASP A 41 2.07 -4.31 -23.58
N TYR A 42 2.54 -3.12 -23.21
CA TYR A 42 3.67 -2.98 -22.29
C TYR A 42 3.41 -3.67 -20.94
N PHE A 43 2.18 -3.58 -20.42
CA PHE A 43 1.84 -4.17 -19.13
C PHE A 43 1.68 -5.70 -19.19
N ARG A 44 1.46 -6.27 -20.37
CA ARG A 44 1.32 -7.73 -20.55
C ARG A 44 2.60 -8.50 -20.27
N ASP A 45 3.75 -7.82 -20.33
CA ASP A 45 5.06 -8.42 -20.07
C ASP A 45 5.37 -8.60 -18.57
N PHE A 46 4.46 -8.17 -17.67
CA PHE A 46 4.67 -8.22 -16.23
C PHE A 46 3.60 -9.04 -15.51
N ASP A 47 3.99 -9.82 -14.50
CA ASP A 47 3.05 -10.49 -13.60
C ASP A 47 2.44 -9.55 -12.55
N ILE A 48 3.21 -8.51 -12.17
CA ILE A 48 2.93 -7.56 -11.10
C ILE A 48 3.44 -6.18 -11.49
N VAL A 49 2.60 -5.16 -11.30
CA VAL A 49 2.95 -3.75 -11.46
C VAL A 49 2.90 -3.06 -10.11
N CYS A 50 3.96 -2.33 -9.74
CA CYS A 50 4.03 -1.56 -8.50
C CYS A 50 4.36 -0.09 -8.79
N CYS A 51 3.42 0.80 -8.50
CA CYS A 51 3.58 2.24 -8.72
C CYS A 51 3.96 2.99 -7.43
N THR A 52 5.04 3.77 -7.48
CA THR A 52 5.53 4.57 -6.34
C THR A 52 5.87 6.02 -6.75
N GLU A 53 5.77 6.94 -5.80
CA GLU A 53 6.27 8.33 -5.82
C GLU A 53 5.84 9.29 -6.95
N THR A 54 5.09 8.89 -7.98
CA THR A 54 5.07 9.72 -9.21
C THR A 54 3.84 9.54 -10.09
N THR A 55 2.65 9.58 -9.52
CA THR A 55 1.43 9.33 -10.31
C THR A 55 0.21 10.01 -9.68
N THR A 56 -0.59 10.71 -10.49
CA THR A 56 -1.88 11.26 -9.98
C THR A 56 -2.85 10.12 -9.67
N ILE A 57 -3.93 10.42 -8.96
CA ILE A 57 -4.95 9.40 -8.65
C ILE A 57 -5.52 8.84 -9.97
N GLU A 58 -5.78 9.72 -10.95
CA GLU A 58 -6.32 9.35 -12.27
C GLU A 58 -5.40 8.38 -12.98
N GLU A 59 -4.10 8.64 -12.95
CA GLU A 59 -3.11 7.80 -13.60
C GLU A 59 -2.97 6.44 -12.88
N LEU A 60 -3.01 6.41 -11.54
CA LEU A 60 -3.00 5.16 -10.78
C LEU A 60 -4.24 4.33 -11.07
N VAL A 61 -5.40 4.97 -11.12
CA VAL A 61 -6.67 4.32 -11.48
C VAL A 61 -6.61 3.77 -12.90
N ARG A 62 -6.09 4.54 -13.87
CA ARG A 62 -5.91 4.09 -15.25
C ARG A 62 -5.03 2.85 -15.31
N VAL A 63 -3.85 2.86 -14.68
CA VAL A 63 -2.93 1.72 -14.68
C VAL A 63 -3.56 0.51 -13.99
N ASN A 64 -4.25 0.71 -12.86
CA ASN A 64 -4.96 -0.38 -12.18
C ASN A 64 -6.05 -1.01 -13.05
N VAL A 65 -6.83 -0.21 -13.77
CA VAL A 65 -7.86 -0.70 -14.71
C VAL A 65 -7.21 -1.54 -15.81
N ILE A 66 -6.18 -1.01 -16.48
CA ILE A 66 -5.45 -1.75 -17.53
C ILE A 66 -4.93 -3.07 -16.98
N CYS A 67 -4.24 -3.07 -15.83
CA CYS A 67 -3.71 -4.27 -15.21
C CYS A 67 -4.82 -5.29 -14.91
N ARG A 68 -5.96 -4.83 -14.38
CA ARG A 68 -7.10 -5.70 -14.06
C ARG A 68 -7.70 -6.35 -15.31
N ASP A 69 -7.82 -5.60 -16.40
CA ASP A 69 -8.38 -6.09 -17.67
C ASP A 69 -7.53 -7.19 -18.31
N ILE A 70 -6.21 -7.14 -18.11
CA ILE A 70 -5.25 -8.12 -18.65
C ILE A 70 -4.81 -9.19 -17.64
N GLY A 71 -5.34 -9.20 -16.42
CA GLY A 71 -5.02 -10.20 -15.38
C GLY A 71 -3.70 -9.98 -14.64
N VAL A 72 -3.14 -8.78 -14.70
CA VAL A 72 -1.88 -8.38 -14.04
C VAL A 72 -2.17 -7.81 -12.65
N LYS A 73 -1.39 -8.23 -11.65
CA LYS A 73 -1.59 -7.80 -10.26
C LYS A 73 -1.06 -6.39 -10.06
N PHE A 74 -1.72 -5.60 -9.23
CA PHE A 74 -1.39 -4.19 -9.06
C PHE A 74 -1.09 -3.82 -7.61
N PHE A 75 -0.08 -2.98 -7.43
CA PHE A 75 0.28 -2.36 -6.18
C PHE A 75 0.52 -0.87 -6.41
N CYS A 76 0.18 -0.05 -5.43
CA CYS A 76 0.68 1.32 -5.39
C CYS A 76 0.92 1.77 -3.96
N GLY A 77 1.80 2.75 -3.77
CA GLY A 77 2.05 3.31 -2.45
C GLY A 77 2.86 4.60 -2.50
N HIS A 78 2.81 5.32 -1.38
CA HIS A 78 3.57 6.55 -1.20
C HIS A 78 3.93 6.73 0.28
N VAL A 79 5.01 7.46 0.52
CA VAL A 79 5.44 7.91 1.85
C VAL A 79 5.50 9.44 1.88
N TRP A 80 4.89 10.05 2.89
CA TRP A 80 4.95 11.48 3.19
C TRP A 80 5.39 11.68 4.64
N GLY A 81 6.68 11.97 4.84
CA GLY A 81 7.27 12.05 6.18
C GLY A 81 7.17 10.71 6.92
N PHE A 82 6.54 10.70 8.08
CA PHE A 82 6.33 9.50 8.91
C PHE A 82 5.14 8.65 8.49
N HIS A 83 4.34 9.10 7.52
CA HIS A 83 3.13 8.41 7.10
C HIS A 83 3.35 7.76 5.76
N GLY A 84 2.89 6.53 5.60
CA GLY A 84 2.89 5.83 4.33
C GLY A 84 1.59 5.08 4.14
N TYR A 85 1.27 4.80 2.89
CA TYR A 85 0.22 3.87 2.54
C TYR A 85 0.71 2.97 1.42
N PHE A 86 0.08 1.81 1.33
CA PHE A 86 0.07 1.02 0.12
C PHE A 86 -1.33 0.46 -0.11
N PHE A 87 -1.60 0.15 -1.35
CA PHE A 87 -2.81 -0.49 -1.83
C PHE A 87 -2.40 -1.68 -2.69
N THR A 88 -3.23 -2.71 -2.70
CA THR A 88 -3.02 -3.92 -3.49
C THR A 88 -4.33 -4.36 -4.12
N ASP A 89 -4.25 -4.73 -5.39
CA ASP A 89 -5.33 -5.36 -6.15
C ASP A 89 -4.78 -6.59 -6.85
N LEU A 90 -5.05 -7.76 -6.28
CA LEU A 90 -4.66 -9.05 -6.83
C LEU A 90 -5.79 -9.71 -7.64
N ILE A 91 -6.87 -8.96 -7.93
CA ILE A 91 -8.05 -9.42 -8.67
C ILE A 91 -8.75 -10.57 -7.94
N GLU A 92 -8.48 -11.81 -8.34
CA GLU A 92 -8.83 -13.02 -7.61
C GLU A 92 -7.53 -13.74 -7.28
N HIS A 93 -7.25 -13.89 -5.99
CA HIS A 93 -5.99 -14.43 -5.51
C HIS A 93 -6.20 -15.64 -4.64
N THR A 94 -5.61 -16.75 -5.06
CA THR A 94 -5.61 -18.01 -4.33
C THR A 94 -4.23 -18.28 -3.75
N TYR A 95 -4.16 -18.60 -2.47
CA TYR A 95 -2.92 -18.86 -1.74
C TYR A 95 -3.06 -20.03 -0.76
N THR A 96 -1.92 -20.58 -0.36
CA THR A 96 -1.85 -21.63 0.65
C THR A 96 -1.38 -21.05 1.97
N GLN A 97 -2.05 -21.41 3.06
CA GLN A 97 -1.68 -21.03 4.42
C GLN A 97 -1.39 -22.29 5.24
N GLU A 98 -0.21 -22.35 5.84
CA GLU A 98 0.11 -23.37 6.84
C GLU A 98 -0.51 -22.97 8.17
N LEU A 99 -1.32 -23.86 8.73
CA LEU A 99 -1.89 -23.70 10.07
C LEU A 99 -1.19 -24.68 11.01
N GLY A 100 -0.72 -24.16 12.15
CA GLY A 100 -0.30 -24.99 13.26
C GLY A 100 -1.49 -25.80 13.79
N LEU A 101 -1.26 -27.06 14.16
CA LEU A 101 -2.29 -27.86 14.80
C LEU A 101 -2.69 -27.22 16.13
N PRO A 102 -3.99 -27.23 16.50
CA PRO A 102 -4.39 -26.83 17.84
C PRO A 102 -3.69 -27.73 18.89
N PRO A 103 -3.33 -27.21 20.07
CA PRO A 103 -2.74 -28.03 21.11
C PRO A 103 -3.67 -29.22 21.42
N PRO A 104 -3.13 -30.42 21.70
CA PRO A 104 -3.96 -31.58 21.99
C PRO A 104 -4.92 -31.23 23.13
N LYS A 105 -6.23 -31.40 22.89
CA LYS A 105 -7.23 -31.32 23.95
C LYS A 105 -6.79 -32.30 25.03
N LYS A 106 -6.49 -31.81 26.24
CA LYS A 106 -6.25 -32.67 27.39
C LYS A 106 -7.51 -33.53 27.54
N SER A 107 -7.43 -34.80 27.14
CA SER A 107 -8.45 -35.77 27.48
C SER A 107 -8.47 -35.87 29.00
N GLU A 108 -9.59 -35.46 29.61
CA GLU A 108 -9.90 -35.82 30.98
C GLU A 108 -10.01 -37.34 31.05
N ILE A 109 -8.92 -38.02 31.44
CA ILE A 109 -8.99 -39.38 31.98
C ILE A 109 -8.11 -39.40 33.24
N LEU A 110 -8.77 -39.70 34.36
CA LEU A 110 -8.23 -39.84 35.70
C LEU A 110 -7.21 -41.00 35.78
N GLY A 111 -6.10 -40.79 36.51
CA GLY A 111 -5.28 -41.87 37.08
C GLY A 111 -3.76 -41.66 37.01
N PRO A 112 -3.01 -41.76 38.13
CA PRO A 112 -1.59 -41.38 38.19
C PRO A 112 -0.66 -42.57 37.99
N SER A 113 0.34 -42.46 37.10
CA SER A 113 1.66 -43.05 37.33
C SER A 113 2.69 -42.57 36.31
N ALA A 114 3.95 -42.68 36.72
CA ALA A 114 5.12 -41.93 36.31
C ALA A 114 5.75 -42.29 34.95
N ALA A 115 6.52 -41.32 34.47
CA ALA A 115 7.75 -41.49 33.70
C ALA A 115 7.66 -42.11 32.30
N LYS A 116 7.33 -41.26 31.31
CA LYS A 116 8.05 -41.22 30.03
C LYS A 116 7.91 -39.82 29.43
N LYS A 117 9.01 -39.06 29.38
CA LYS A 117 9.08 -37.85 28.54
C LYS A 117 8.88 -38.29 27.09
N ALA A 118 7.67 -38.09 26.58
CA ALA A 118 7.38 -38.28 25.16
C ALA A 118 8.17 -37.23 24.38
N LYS A 119 9.06 -37.74 23.53
CA LYS A 119 9.80 -37.00 22.52
C LYS A 119 8.80 -36.20 21.69
N VAL A 120 8.98 -34.88 21.63
CA VAL A 120 8.23 -33.94 20.80
C VAL A 120 8.18 -34.51 19.38
N SER A 121 6.98 -34.90 18.93
CA SER A 121 6.73 -35.29 17.55
C SER A 121 6.69 -34.03 16.69
N GLU A 122 7.49 -34.05 15.63
CA GLU A 122 7.67 -32.98 14.64
C GLU A 122 6.34 -32.38 14.14
N ASP A 123 6.38 -31.06 13.95
CA ASP A 123 5.38 -30.21 13.32
C ASP A 123 4.69 -30.90 12.15
N THR A 124 3.48 -31.39 12.38
CA THR A 124 2.57 -31.73 11.30
C THR A 124 1.72 -30.48 11.06
N SER A 125 2.10 -29.63 10.10
CA SER A 125 1.28 -28.48 9.70
C SER A 125 0.20 -28.92 8.70
N VAL A 126 -0.97 -28.30 8.77
CA VAL A 126 -2.03 -28.51 7.76
C VAL A 126 -1.97 -27.36 6.77
N VAL A 127 -1.76 -27.67 5.50
CA VAL A 127 -1.79 -26.70 4.40
C VAL A 127 -3.24 -26.50 3.95
N VAL A 128 -3.76 -25.30 4.08
CA VAL A 128 -5.13 -24.94 3.65
C VAL A 128 -5.07 -23.96 2.48
N LYS A 129 -5.83 -24.25 1.41
CA LYS A 129 -5.99 -23.36 0.27
C LYS A 129 -7.11 -22.33 0.55
N LYS A 130 -6.82 -21.05 0.34
CA LYS A 130 -7.74 -19.92 0.53
C LYS A 130 -7.80 -19.07 -0.73
N SER A 131 -8.90 -18.37 -0.94
CA SER A 131 -9.08 -17.41 -2.04
C SER A 131 -9.62 -16.09 -1.51
N LEU A 132 -9.17 -14.98 -2.09
CA LEU A 132 -9.61 -13.62 -1.80
C LEU A 132 -9.92 -12.89 -3.11
N THR A 133 -10.99 -12.09 -3.09
CA THR A 133 -11.35 -11.20 -4.20
C THR A 133 -11.05 -9.76 -3.80
N PHE A 134 -10.22 -9.09 -4.60
CA PHE A 134 -9.81 -7.71 -4.38
C PHE A 134 -10.68 -6.74 -5.19
N VAL A 135 -10.82 -5.53 -4.64
CA VAL A 135 -11.57 -4.43 -5.26
C VAL A 135 -10.62 -3.52 -6.04
N PRO A 136 -11.07 -2.91 -7.15
CA PRO A 136 -10.25 -1.95 -7.89
C PRO A 136 -10.01 -0.68 -7.06
N LEU A 137 -8.90 0.02 -7.35
CA LEU A 137 -8.49 1.25 -6.66
C LEU A 137 -9.56 2.34 -6.72
N SER A 138 -10.22 2.49 -7.88
CA SER A 138 -11.31 3.44 -8.07
C SER A 138 -12.44 3.22 -7.06
N ARG A 139 -12.79 1.96 -6.78
CA ARG A 139 -13.82 1.62 -5.80
C ARG A 139 -13.31 1.84 -4.38
N ALA A 140 -12.07 1.48 -4.08
CA ALA A 140 -11.46 1.64 -2.76
C ALA A 140 -11.41 3.12 -2.30
N LEU A 141 -11.19 4.05 -3.23
CA LEU A 141 -11.14 5.49 -2.95
C LEU A 141 -12.52 6.17 -2.90
N GLN A 142 -13.60 5.49 -3.30
CA GLN A 142 -14.96 6.06 -3.36
C GLN A 142 -15.87 5.61 -2.18
N VAL A 143 -15.30 5.00 -1.15
CA VAL A 143 -16.05 4.49 -0.01
C VAL A 143 -16.53 5.65 0.88
N LYS A 144 -17.82 5.66 1.22
CA LYS A 144 -18.47 6.67 2.06
C LYS A 144 -18.92 6.09 3.39
N ALA A 145 -19.04 6.93 4.42
CA ALA A 145 -19.63 6.57 5.69
C ALA A 145 -21.18 6.57 5.62
N GLY A 146 -21.82 5.91 6.60
CA GLY A 146 -23.28 5.95 6.79
C GLY A 146 -24.00 4.61 6.64
N LYS A 147 -25.32 4.60 6.88
CA LYS A 147 -26.15 3.36 6.93
C LYS A 147 -26.29 2.65 5.58
N GLN A 148 -26.08 3.36 4.47
CA GLN A 148 -26.04 2.80 3.11
C GLN A 148 -24.60 2.66 2.56
N GLY A 149 -23.60 3.14 3.32
CA GLY A 149 -22.18 3.12 2.95
C GLY A 149 -21.46 1.94 3.59
N THR A 150 -21.07 0.95 2.79
CA THR A 150 -20.51 -0.31 3.27
C THR A 150 -19.01 -0.26 3.60
N GLY A 151 -18.44 0.83 4.11
CA GLY A 151 -16.99 0.75 4.37
C GLY A 151 -16.25 1.77 5.21
N LEU A 152 -16.81 2.92 5.60
CA LEU A 152 -16.19 3.76 6.63
C LEU A 152 -17.03 3.73 7.90
N ASP A 153 -16.44 3.19 8.96
CA ASP A 153 -17.06 3.04 10.28
C ASP A 153 -16.18 3.66 11.39
N LYS A 154 -16.59 3.50 12.65
CA LYS A 154 -15.84 4.02 13.81
C LYS A 154 -14.50 3.30 14.06
N GLN A 155 -14.30 2.12 13.47
CA GLN A 155 -13.05 1.36 13.58
C GLN A 155 -12.04 1.74 12.50
N THR A 156 -12.51 2.40 11.44
CA THR A 156 -11.67 2.87 10.34
C THR A 156 -10.63 3.85 10.86
N SER A 157 -9.37 3.60 10.51
CA SER A 157 -8.26 4.44 10.93
C SER A 157 -8.42 5.88 10.41
N PRO A 158 -8.22 6.90 11.25
CA PRO A 158 -8.16 8.30 10.80
C PRO A 158 -7.13 8.55 9.69
N MET A 159 -6.14 7.66 9.59
CA MET A 159 -5.14 7.67 8.51
C MET A 159 -5.75 7.52 7.12
N PHE A 160 -6.92 6.88 6.99
CA PHE A 160 -7.63 6.80 5.72
C PHE A 160 -8.13 8.17 5.27
N LEU A 161 -8.73 8.95 6.17
CA LEU A 161 -9.12 10.34 5.87
C LEU A 161 -7.90 11.18 5.51
N TRP A 162 -6.81 11.00 6.27
CA TRP A 162 -5.55 11.69 6.01
C TRP A 162 -4.94 11.34 4.65
N LEU A 163 -4.99 10.08 4.25
CA LEU A 163 -4.56 9.63 2.93
C LEU A 163 -5.29 10.40 1.82
N HIS A 164 -6.61 10.53 1.91
CA HIS A 164 -7.39 11.31 0.93
C HIS A 164 -6.97 12.78 0.88
N VAL A 165 -6.69 13.40 2.02
CA VAL A 165 -6.18 14.78 2.09
C VAL A 165 -4.83 14.90 1.39
N LEU A 166 -3.89 14.00 1.69
CA LEU A 166 -2.56 14.01 1.09
C LEU A 166 -2.58 13.74 -0.40
N LEU A 167 -3.45 12.83 -0.87
CA LEU A 167 -3.62 12.56 -2.29
C LEU A 167 -4.13 13.80 -3.04
N ARG A 168 -5.15 14.51 -2.52
CA ARG A 168 -5.64 15.77 -3.12
C ARG A 168 -4.61 16.88 -3.07
N PHE A 169 -3.89 17.01 -1.96
CA PHE A 169 -2.82 18.00 -1.84
C PHE A 169 -1.73 17.74 -2.87
N HIS A 170 -1.29 16.48 -3.01
CA HIS A 170 -0.29 16.09 -4.00
C HIS A 170 -0.80 16.34 -5.41
N GLU A 171 -2.08 16.10 -5.70
CA GLU A 171 -2.66 16.38 -7.00
C GLU A 171 -2.59 17.87 -7.38
N GLN A 172 -2.86 18.77 -6.42
CA GLN A 172 -2.85 20.22 -6.60
C GLN A 172 -1.44 20.82 -6.64
N LYS A 173 -0.54 20.37 -5.75
CA LYS A 173 0.77 21.00 -5.53
C LYS A 173 1.94 20.24 -6.15
N LYS A 174 1.76 18.96 -6.49
CA LYS A 174 2.80 18.01 -6.96
C LYS A 174 4.01 17.89 -6.03
N THR A 175 3.90 18.38 -4.79
CA THR A 175 4.95 18.35 -3.76
C THR A 175 4.41 17.74 -2.47
N ALA A 176 5.31 17.33 -1.59
CA ALA A 176 4.93 16.96 -0.23
C ALA A 176 4.50 18.20 0.56
N PRO A 177 3.57 18.07 1.52
CA PRO A 177 3.19 19.19 2.38
C PRO A 177 4.33 19.63 3.29
N THR A 178 4.39 20.93 3.55
CA THR A 178 5.34 21.58 4.45
C THR A 178 4.62 22.23 5.63
N SER A 179 5.37 22.77 6.60
CA SER A 179 4.80 23.48 7.75
C SER A 179 3.94 24.69 7.36
N SER A 180 4.24 25.35 6.24
CA SER A 180 3.45 26.47 5.72
C SER A 180 2.10 26.06 5.12
N ASP A 181 1.91 24.78 4.78
CA ASP A 181 0.69 24.31 4.10
C ASP A 181 -0.46 23.99 5.07
N LYS A 182 -0.29 24.27 6.37
CA LYS A 182 -1.24 23.92 7.42
C LYS A 182 -2.67 24.37 7.11
N GLU A 183 -2.87 25.61 6.69
CA GLU A 183 -4.21 26.14 6.39
C GLU A 183 -4.84 25.45 5.17
N ALA A 184 -4.05 25.18 4.13
CA ALA A 184 -4.51 24.46 2.94
C ALA A 184 -4.92 23.02 3.28
N LEU A 185 -4.13 22.33 4.11
CA LEU A 185 -4.43 20.97 4.57
C LEU A 185 -5.71 20.91 5.41
N LEU A 186 -5.96 21.91 6.26
CA LEU A 186 -7.20 22.01 7.04
C LEU A 186 -8.42 22.20 6.14
N LYS A 187 -8.30 23.04 5.11
CA LYS A 187 -9.37 23.23 4.13
C LYS A 187 -9.66 21.95 3.35
N LEU A 188 -8.61 21.28 2.84
CA LEU A 188 -8.75 20.01 2.14
C LEU A 188 -9.35 18.91 3.03
N ARG A 189 -8.99 18.87 4.32
CA ARG A 189 -9.59 17.96 5.29
C ARG A 189 -11.10 18.13 5.35
N ASP A 190 -11.58 19.37 5.44
CA ASP A 190 -13.02 19.64 5.56
C ASP A 190 -13.77 19.29 4.27
N GLU A 191 -13.16 19.54 3.11
CA GLU A 191 -13.68 19.10 1.80
C GLU A 191 -13.76 17.57 1.70
N VAL A 192 -12.69 16.86 2.07
CA VAL A 192 -12.67 15.38 2.05
C VAL A 192 -13.66 14.80 3.05
N ALA A 193 -13.74 15.34 4.27
CA ALA A 193 -14.68 14.85 5.27
C ALA A 193 -16.13 14.96 4.78
N LYS A 194 -16.45 16.06 4.08
CA LYS A 194 -17.75 16.23 3.42
C LYS A 194 -17.96 15.21 2.30
N ASP A 195 -16.98 14.99 1.43
CA ASP A 195 -17.13 14.08 0.28
C ASP A 195 -17.28 12.61 0.68
N LEU A 196 -16.63 12.21 1.78
CA LEU A 196 -16.71 10.86 2.35
C LEU A 196 -17.88 10.69 3.33
N ASP A 197 -18.70 11.72 3.55
CA ASP A 197 -19.82 11.75 4.49
C ASP A 197 -19.41 11.41 5.94
N VAL A 198 -18.18 11.75 6.33
CA VAL A 198 -17.62 11.51 7.67
C VAL A 198 -17.86 12.73 8.56
N ASP A 199 -18.46 12.52 9.73
CA ASP A 199 -18.57 13.56 10.76
C ASP A 199 -17.15 14.10 11.06
N SER A 200 -16.93 15.40 10.86
CA SER A 200 -15.62 16.05 10.93
C SER A 200 -14.91 15.78 12.27
N CYS A 201 -14.11 14.70 12.28
CA CYS A 201 -13.57 14.18 13.52
C CYS A 201 -12.34 15.01 13.91
N LYS A 202 -12.39 15.65 15.08
CA LYS A 202 -11.28 16.43 15.67
C LYS A 202 -9.94 15.68 15.75
N LYS A 203 -9.92 14.35 15.56
CA LYS A 203 -8.74 13.48 15.64
C LYS A 203 -7.75 13.61 14.46
N VAL A 204 -8.15 14.18 13.32
CA VAL A 204 -7.23 14.37 12.18
C VAL A 204 -6.32 15.60 12.35
N LEU A 205 -6.69 16.51 13.25
CA LEU A 205 -5.92 17.74 13.55
C LEU A 205 -4.51 17.47 14.07
N ASP A 206 -4.33 16.43 14.89
CA ASP A 206 -3.02 16.13 15.49
C ASP A 206 -2.02 15.59 14.47
N ILE A 207 -2.50 14.96 13.38
CA ILE A 207 -1.67 14.39 12.33
C ILE A 207 -1.06 15.52 11.47
N CYS A 208 -1.83 16.58 11.15
CA CYS A 208 -1.33 17.73 10.40
C CYS A 208 -0.07 18.36 11.03
N ALA A 209 0.03 18.37 12.36
CA ALA A 209 1.18 18.93 13.07
C ALA A 209 2.46 18.09 12.92
N SER A 210 2.32 16.78 12.66
CA SER A 210 3.43 15.82 12.54
C SER A 210 3.96 15.63 11.11
N VAL A 211 3.24 16.13 10.10
CA VAL A 211 3.57 15.94 8.67
C VAL A 211 4.50 17.03 8.14
N ALA A 212 4.82 18.04 8.94
CA ALA A 212 5.85 19.02 8.60
C ALA A 212 7.21 18.31 8.51
N CYS A 213 7.56 17.88 7.31
CA CYS A 213 8.95 17.63 6.97
C CYS A 213 9.67 18.97 7.21
N PRO A 214 10.73 19.02 8.03
CA PRO A 214 11.52 20.24 8.12
C PRO A 214 11.93 20.59 6.70
N ALA A 215 11.62 21.82 6.27
CA ALA A 215 12.00 22.31 4.96
C ALA A 215 13.47 21.94 4.74
N SER A 216 13.77 21.21 3.67
CA SER A 216 15.14 21.02 3.24
C SER A 216 15.63 22.39 2.77
N GLU A 217 16.05 23.23 3.72
CA GLU A 217 16.98 24.31 3.46
C GLU A 217 18.19 23.67 2.78
N GLY A 218 18.52 24.21 1.60
CA GLY A 218 19.17 23.49 0.52
C GLY A 218 20.32 22.54 0.91
N ARG A 219 20.34 21.38 0.26
CA ARG A 219 21.53 20.55 0.12
C ARG A 219 21.46 19.68 -1.12
#